data_AF-A0A0B7KAL4-F1
#
_entry.id   AF-A0A0B7KAL4-F1
#
_cell.length_a   1.000
_cell.length_b   1.000
_cell.length_c   1.000
_cell.angle_alpha   90.00
_cell.angle_beta   90.00
_cell.angle_gamma   90.00
#
_symmetry.space_group_name_H-M   'P 1'
#
loop_
_entity.id
_entity.type
_entity.pdbx_description
1 polymer ?
#
loop_
_entity_poly.entity_id
_entity_poly.type
_entity_poly.pdbx_seq_one_letter_code
_entity_poly.pdbx_strand_id
1 'polypeptide(L)'
;MQCISNYLAGSDIYSSPSFIPSAVGGRARTAQPQSNSPDPFRALLVLRYSAPLAKAIGPWFMNSMLPSMIRRNSEAPLPLDEKDDVAILNLHTLLDGDILRLPAKTHAVCEHAIHALYRWLLVTSGRPRTWRDFIEWPAAISDEFLVLAQQQKHPAAVIILIHWCALMSNAPKTWFMDGWAVAAASQAMSWLDESWRQSPGMVWARGKLMV
;
A
#
# COMPACT_ATOMS: atom_id res chain seq x y z
N MET A 1 32.49 54.99 13.92
CA MET A 1 33.04 53.62 13.86
C MET A 1 32.99 53.21 12.39
N GLN A 2 34.04 53.46 11.60
CA GLN A 2 35.15 52.53 11.28
C GLN A 2 34.65 51.15 10.80
N CYS A 3 35.09 50.53 9.71
CA CYS A 3 35.85 50.87 8.50
C CYS A 3 36.10 49.51 7.78
N ILE A 4 36.07 49.47 6.45
CA ILE A 4 36.96 48.65 5.56
C ILE A 4 36.66 47.12 5.52
N SER A 5 36.17 46.53 4.43
CA SER A 5 36.78 46.20 3.12
C SER A 5 37.68 44.96 3.11
N ASN A 6 37.32 44.02 2.23
CA ASN A 6 38.13 43.11 1.41
C ASN A 6 39.21 42.24 2.08
N TYR A 7 39.22 40.94 1.78
CA TYR A 7 40.41 40.29 1.21
C TYR A 7 40.01 39.06 0.36
N LEU A 8 40.50 39.09 -0.88
CA LEU A 8 40.43 38.06 -1.92
C LEU A 8 41.55 37.03 -1.72
N ALA A 9 41.32 35.83 -2.29
CA ALA A 9 42.27 34.97 -3.02
C ALA A 9 43.60 34.56 -2.36
N GLY A 10 43.86 33.24 -2.36
CA GLY A 10 45.16 32.67 -2.04
C GLY A 10 45.21 31.18 -2.33
N SER A 11 45.76 30.86 -3.50
CA SER A 11 46.03 29.56 -4.08
C SER A 11 47.16 28.76 -3.40
N ASP A 12 46.99 27.44 -3.44
CA ASP A 12 47.99 26.37 -3.61
C ASP A 12 49.12 26.13 -2.58
N ILE A 13 49.56 24.86 -2.63
CA ILE A 13 50.82 24.28 -2.14
C ILE A 13 50.73 23.70 -0.73
N TYR A 14 50.50 22.39 -0.63
CA TYR A 14 51.41 21.47 0.07
C TYR A 14 51.29 20.05 -0.48
N SER A 15 52.45 19.56 -0.95
CA SER A 15 52.72 18.24 -1.48
C SER A 15 52.59 17.12 -0.44
N SER A 16 52.33 15.91 -0.94
CA SER A 16 52.25 14.60 -0.26
C SER A 16 53.37 14.31 0.75
N PRO A 17 53.17 13.28 1.61
CA PRO A 17 53.79 12.02 1.26
C PRO A 17 52.88 10.79 1.39
N SER A 18 53.12 9.88 0.46
CA SER A 18 52.65 8.51 0.35
C SER A 18 52.84 7.72 1.64
N PHE A 19 51.76 7.09 2.12
CA PHE A 19 51.86 5.97 3.05
C PHE A 19 50.98 4.82 2.54
N ILE A 20 51.63 3.81 1.98
CA ILE A 20 51.05 2.51 1.69
C ILE A 20 51.21 1.66 2.94
N PRO A 21 50.14 1.05 3.48
CA PRO A 21 50.26 -0.21 4.19
C PRO A 21 49.67 -1.32 3.32
N SER A 22 50.54 -2.26 2.97
CA SER A 22 50.25 -3.55 2.37
C SER A 22 49.17 -4.32 3.14
N ALA A 23 48.29 -4.92 2.34
CA ALA A 23 47.62 -6.20 2.54
C ALA A 23 47.65 -6.82 3.95
N VAL A 24 46.50 -6.76 4.63
CA VAL A 24 46.07 -7.83 5.54
C VAL A 24 44.69 -8.28 5.07
N GLY A 25 44.63 -9.54 4.64
CA GLY A 25 43.43 -10.19 4.12
C GLY A 25 42.32 -10.21 5.16
N GLY A 26 41.38 -9.29 5.04
CA GLY A 26 40.07 -9.35 5.66
C GLY A 26 39.06 -9.69 4.58
N ARG A 27 38.56 -10.93 4.59
CA ARG A 27 37.48 -11.44 3.75
C ARG A 27 36.36 -10.39 3.70
N ALA A 28 36.26 -9.65 2.60
CA ALA A 28 35.15 -8.75 2.33
C ALA A 28 33.90 -9.63 2.23
N ARG A 29 33.20 -9.77 3.37
CA ARG A 29 31.85 -10.26 3.40
C ARG A 29 31.07 -9.22 2.61
N THR A 30 30.84 -9.50 1.34
CA THR A 30 29.87 -8.78 0.52
C THR A 30 28.54 -8.91 1.25
N ALA A 31 28.26 -7.94 2.13
CA ALA A 31 26.91 -7.68 2.56
C ALA A 31 26.17 -7.34 1.27
N GLN A 32 25.44 -8.31 0.74
CA GLN A 32 24.43 -8.03 -0.26
C GLN A 32 23.64 -6.83 0.25
N PRO A 33 23.42 -5.79 -0.57
CA PRO A 33 22.48 -4.76 -0.20
C PRO A 33 21.17 -5.50 0.05
N GLN A 34 20.75 -5.60 1.32
CA GLN A 34 19.40 -6.03 1.62
C GLN A 34 18.53 -5.09 0.82
N SER A 35 17.76 -5.64 -0.11
CA SER A 35 16.79 -4.88 -0.88
C SER A 35 15.81 -4.28 0.14
N ASN A 36 16.10 -3.06 0.60
CA ASN A 36 15.23 -2.24 1.43
C ASN A 36 14.04 -1.75 0.59
N SER A 37 13.51 -2.58 -0.32
CA SER A 37 12.18 -2.37 -0.86
C SER A 37 11.23 -2.54 0.32
N PRO A 38 10.49 -1.48 0.71
CA PRO A 38 9.58 -1.59 1.83
C PRO A 38 8.58 -2.70 1.54
N ASP A 39 8.54 -3.72 2.39
CA ASP A 39 7.53 -4.78 2.29
C ASP A 39 6.14 -4.13 2.33
N PRO A 40 5.39 -4.15 1.22
CA PRO A 40 4.11 -3.45 1.11
C PRO A 40 3.09 -3.99 2.11
N PHE A 41 3.22 -5.23 2.57
CA PHE A 41 2.35 -5.80 3.60
C PHE A 41 2.57 -5.16 4.96
N ARG A 42 3.77 -4.65 5.25
CA ARG A 42 4.01 -3.90 6.50
C ARG A 42 3.12 -2.68 6.59
N ALA A 43 2.92 -1.96 5.50
CA ALA A 43 2.04 -0.80 5.50
C ALA A 43 0.57 -1.22 5.70
N LEU A 44 0.11 -2.31 5.08
CA LEU A 44 -1.22 -2.87 5.34
C LEU A 44 -1.41 -3.18 6.84
N LEU A 45 -0.41 -3.80 7.47
CA LEU A 45 -0.42 -4.07 8.91
C LEU A 45 -0.42 -2.78 9.73
N VAL A 46 0.40 -1.78 9.39
CA VAL A 46 0.40 -0.47 10.05
C VAL A 46 -0.98 0.19 9.97
N LEU A 47 -1.62 0.18 8.79
CA LEU A 47 -2.97 0.71 8.60
C LEU A 47 -3.97 -0.04 9.50
N ARG A 48 -3.96 -1.38 9.49
CA ARG A 48 -4.82 -2.20 10.35
C ARG A 48 -4.64 -1.88 11.83
N TYR A 49 -3.41 -1.89 12.34
CA TYR A 49 -3.11 -1.69 13.75
C TYR A 49 -3.31 -0.23 14.19
N SER A 50 -3.37 0.72 13.26
CA SER A 50 -3.71 2.10 13.57
C SER A 50 -5.22 2.33 13.79
N ALA A 51 -6.09 1.43 13.34
CA ALA A 51 -7.55 1.59 13.48
C ALA A 51 -8.04 1.57 14.94
N PRO A 52 -7.56 0.68 15.83
CA PRO A 52 -7.86 0.77 17.27
C PRO A 52 -7.44 2.11 17.86
N LEU A 53 -6.27 2.63 17.47
CA LEU A 53 -5.79 3.93 17.91
C LEU A 53 -6.72 5.05 17.43
N ALA A 54 -7.08 5.06 16.13
CA ALA A 54 -8.02 6.01 15.56
C ALA A 54 -9.39 5.99 16.29
N LYS A 55 -9.87 4.79 16.65
CA LYS A 55 -11.10 4.63 17.43
C LYS A 55 -10.98 5.20 18.84
N ALA A 56 -9.84 4.98 19.52
CA ALA A 56 -9.58 5.48 20.87
C ALA A 56 -9.47 7.01 20.92
N ILE A 57 -8.82 7.62 19.93
CA ILE A 57 -8.65 9.10 19.87
C ILE A 57 -9.86 9.81 19.24
N GLY A 58 -10.73 9.07 18.53
CA GLY A 58 -11.84 9.61 17.76
C GLY A 58 -12.74 10.60 18.51
N PRO A 59 -13.24 10.29 19.72
CA PRO A 59 -14.11 11.21 20.46
C PRO A 59 -13.44 12.56 20.75
N TRP A 60 -12.17 12.54 21.14
CA TRP A 60 -11.39 13.74 21.43
C TRP A 60 -11.10 14.54 20.17
N PHE A 61 -10.76 13.84 19.08
CA PHE A 61 -10.51 14.44 17.79
C PHE A 61 -11.76 15.16 17.24
N MET A 62 -12.93 14.52 17.30
CA MET A 62 -14.19 15.08 16.79
C MET A 62 -14.69 16.28 17.60
N ASN A 63 -14.36 16.35 18.89
CA ASN A 63 -14.69 17.49 19.75
C ASN A 63 -13.67 18.64 19.65
N SER A 64 -12.65 18.53 18.81
CA SER A 64 -11.62 19.54 18.62
C SER A 64 -11.88 20.44 17.40
N MET A 65 -11.01 21.43 17.17
CA MET A 65 -11.03 22.27 15.96
C MET A 65 -10.51 21.55 14.71
N LEU A 66 -9.79 20.44 14.88
CA LEU A 66 -9.05 19.75 13.81
C LEU A 66 -9.94 19.23 12.66
N PRO A 67 -11.15 18.69 12.87
CA PRO A 67 -12.01 18.24 11.78
C PRO A 67 -12.32 19.36 10.77
N SER A 68 -12.54 20.59 11.26
CA SER A 68 -12.82 21.74 10.40
C SER A 68 -11.60 22.24 9.61
N MET A 69 -10.39 22.00 10.14
CA MET A 69 -9.14 22.31 9.45
C MET A 69 -8.84 21.30 8.33
N ILE A 70 -9.17 20.02 8.52
CA ILE A 70 -8.93 18.95 7.54
C ILE A 70 -9.98 18.94 6.41
N ARG A 71 -11.21 19.39 6.70
CA ARG A 71 -12.33 19.40 5.72
C ARG A 71 -12.10 20.30 4.49
N ARG A 72 -11.10 21.20 4.50
CA ARG A 72 -10.84 22.11 3.37
C ARG A 72 -10.35 21.43 2.10
N ASN A 73 -9.91 20.17 2.17
CA ASN A 73 -9.43 19.39 1.02
C ASN A 73 -10.46 18.39 0.46
N SER A 74 -11.70 18.36 0.97
CA SER A 74 -12.72 17.43 0.46
C SER A 74 -13.50 18.07 -0.70
N GLU A 75 -13.17 17.68 -1.92
CA GLU A 75 -14.07 17.84 -3.07
C GLU A 75 -15.39 17.10 -2.83
N ALA A 76 -16.46 17.52 -3.50
CA ALA A 76 -17.76 16.85 -3.42
C ALA A 76 -17.62 15.35 -3.74
N PRO A 77 -18.39 14.46 -3.09
CA PRO A 77 -18.42 13.04 -3.45
C PRO A 77 -18.77 12.91 -4.94
N LEU A 78 -17.87 12.29 -5.70
CA LEU A 78 -18.15 11.93 -7.08
C LEU A 78 -18.96 10.64 -7.08
N PRO A 79 -19.86 10.45 -8.05
CA PRO A 79 -20.57 9.19 -8.19
C PRO A 79 -19.56 8.04 -8.38
N LEU A 80 -19.92 6.87 -7.86
CA LEU A 80 -19.14 5.66 -8.01
C LEU A 80 -19.01 5.31 -9.49
N ASP A 81 -17.80 4.92 -9.92
CA ASP A 81 -17.57 4.46 -11.29
C ASP A 81 -18.20 3.06 -11.46
N GLU A 82 -19.05 2.92 -12.47
CA GLU A 82 -19.69 1.64 -12.82
C GLU A 82 -18.66 0.51 -13.01
N LYS A 83 -17.45 0.86 -13.49
CA LYS A 83 -16.36 -0.11 -13.65
C LYS A 83 -15.85 -0.66 -12.32
N ASP A 84 -15.90 0.14 -11.26
CA ASP A 84 -15.44 -0.26 -9.93
C ASP A 84 -16.47 -1.23 -9.30
N ASP A 85 -17.77 -1.01 -9.53
CA ASP A 85 -18.83 -1.93 -9.11
C ASP A 85 -18.76 -3.28 -9.83
N VAL A 86 -18.60 -3.25 -11.16
CA VAL A 86 -18.45 -4.47 -11.97
C VAL A 86 -17.23 -5.29 -11.54
N ALA A 87 -16.15 -4.63 -11.12
CA ALA A 87 -14.97 -5.32 -10.61
C ALA A 87 -15.23 -6.11 -9.32
N ILE A 88 -16.03 -5.56 -8.40
CA ILE A 88 -16.41 -6.27 -7.18
C ILE A 88 -17.34 -7.45 -7.50
N LEU A 89 -18.26 -7.30 -8.45
CA LEU A 89 -19.09 -8.41 -8.94
C LEU A 89 -18.24 -9.54 -9.53
N ASN A 90 -17.18 -9.20 -10.28
CA ASN A 90 -16.24 -10.18 -10.83
C ASN A 90 -15.46 -10.94 -9.74
N LEU A 91 -15.26 -10.36 -8.55
CA LEU A 91 -14.68 -11.09 -7.42
C LEU A 91 -15.64 -12.13 -6.85
N HIS A 92 -16.95 -11.81 -6.78
CA HIS A 92 -17.96 -12.78 -6.36
C HIS A 92 -18.06 -13.95 -7.34
N THR A 93 -18.13 -13.66 -8.65
CA THR A 93 -18.17 -14.73 -9.68
C THR A 93 -16.90 -15.58 -9.69
N LEU A 94 -15.74 -14.99 -9.35
CA LEU A 94 -14.50 -15.73 -9.18
C LEU A 94 -14.60 -16.71 -8.01
N LEU A 95 -15.08 -16.28 -6.84
CA LEU A 95 -15.22 -17.15 -5.66
C LEU A 95 -16.20 -18.30 -5.86
N ASP A 96 -17.30 -18.04 -6.58
CA ASP A 96 -18.34 -19.03 -6.84
C ASP A 96 -18.00 -19.93 -8.05
N GLY A 97 -16.95 -19.59 -8.79
CA GLY A 97 -16.50 -20.33 -9.95
C GLY A 97 -15.79 -21.64 -9.60
N ASP A 98 -15.99 -22.65 -10.45
CA ASP A 98 -15.34 -23.97 -10.37
C ASP A 98 -13.80 -23.93 -10.40
N ILE A 99 -13.22 -22.83 -10.86
CA ILE A 99 -11.77 -22.63 -10.97
C ILE A 99 -11.09 -22.69 -9.59
N LEU A 100 -11.80 -22.28 -8.53
CA LEU A 100 -11.22 -22.12 -7.20
C LEU A 100 -11.47 -23.30 -6.25
N ARG A 101 -12.57 -24.08 -6.44
CA ARG A 101 -13.04 -25.19 -5.57
C ARG A 101 -12.56 -25.05 -4.13
N LEU A 102 -12.97 -23.96 -3.49
CA LEU A 102 -12.46 -23.57 -2.19
C LEU A 102 -13.06 -24.44 -1.08
N PRO A 103 -12.29 -24.78 -0.04
CA PRO A 103 -12.87 -25.21 1.22
C PRO A 103 -13.85 -24.16 1.73
N ALA A 104 -14.99 -24.59 2.28
CA ALA A 104 -16.05 -23.70 2.76
C ALA A 104 -15.53 -22.59 3.70
N LYS A 105 -14.54 -22.92 4.55
CA LYS A 105 -13.89 -21.94 5.44
C LYS A 105 -13.16 -20.84 4.66
N THR A 106 -12.37 -21.20 3.64
CA THR A 106 -11.63 -20.24 2.81
C THR A 106 -12.57 -19.36 2.01
N HIS A 107 -13.66 -19.95 1.48
CA HIS A 107 -14.71 -19.21 0.78
C HIS A 107 -15.34 -18.15 1.70
N ALA A 108 -15.81 -18.54 2.89
CA ALA A 108 -16.42 -17.61 3.85
C ALA A 108 -15.48 -16.46 4.28
N VAL A 109 -14.19 -16.74 4.48
CA VAL A 109 -13.19 -15.72 4.82
C VAL A 109 -12.98 -14.72 3.66
N CYS A 110 -12.93 -15.21 2.42
CA CYS A 110 -12.80 -14.36 1.24
C CYS A 110 -14.09 -13.57 0.97
N GLU A 111 -15.26 -14.19 1.10
CA GLU A 111 -16.56 -13.55 0.96
C GLU A 111 -16.72 -12.39 1.93
N HIS A 112 -16.37 -12.59 3.21
CA HIS A 112 -16.35 -11.51 4.21
C HIS A 112 -15.46 -10.33 3.78
N ALA A 113 -14.27 -10.62 3.25
CA ALA A 113 -13.34 -9.58 2.79
C ALA A 113 -13.86 -8.80 1.57
N ILE A 114 -14.51 -9.48 0.62
CA ILE A 114 -15.18 -8.82 -0.51
C ILE A 114 -16.33 -7.95 -0.02
N HIS A 115 -17.16 -8.46 0.89
CA HIS A 115 -18.29 -7.70 1.41
C HIS A 115 -17.83 -6.47 2.23
N ALA A 116 -16.70 -6.57 2.93
CA ALA A 116 -16.05 -5.43 3.56
C ALA A 116 -15.50 -4.43 2.51
N LEU A 117 -14.91 -4.93 1.41
CA LEU A 117 -14.40 -4.11 0.32
C LEU A 117 -15.52 -3.34 -0.39
N TYR A 118 -16.64 -3.99 -0.67
CA TYR A 118 -17.80 -3.37 -1.29
C TYR A 118 -18.37 -2.24 -0.42
N ARG A 119 -18.55 -2.49 0.89
CA ARG A 119 -19.00 -1.46 1.83
C ARG A 119 -18.04 -0.27 1.87
N TRP A 120 -16.74 -0.54 1.89
CA TRP A 120 -15.71 0.49 1.85
C TRP A 120 -15.73 1.27 0.52
N LEU A 121 -15.95 0.60 -0.61
CA LEU A 121 -16.08 1.22 -1.92
C LEU A 121 -17.24 2.23 -1.94
N LEU A 122 -18.40 1.85 -1.40
CA LEU A 122 -19.58 2.73 -1.33
C LEU A 122 -19.31 3.99 -0.48
N VAL A 123 -18.63 3.84 0.66
CA VAL A 123 -18.32 4.96 1.57
C VAL A 123 -17.27 5.91 0.97
N THR A 124 -16.29 5.37 0.26
CA THR A 124 -15.17 6.16 -0.31
C THR A 124 -15.41 6.59 -1.76
N SER A 125 -16.46 6.08 -2.40
CA SER A 125 -16.70 6.19 -3.84
C SER A 125 -15.49 5.77 -4.67
N GLY A 126 -14.73 4.76 -4.19
CA GLY A 126 -13.50 4.28 -4.82
C GLY A 126 -12.33 5.26 -4.80
N ARG A 127 -12.42 6.33 -4.00
CA ARG A 127 -11.42 7.41 -3.91
C ARG A 127 -11.12 7.74 -2.45
N PRO A 128 -10.29 6.93 -1.78
CA PRO A 128 -9.95 7.19 -0.39
C PRO A 128 -9.10 8.46 -0.27
N ARG A 129 -9.48 9.37 0.63
CA ARG A 129 -8.89 10.71 0.77
C ARG A 129 -8.37 10.99 2.16
N THR A 130 -8.96 10.35 3.17
CA THR A 130 -8.61 10.58 4.57
C THR A 130 -7.87 9.38 5.14
N TRP A 131 -7.14 9.61 6.24
CA TRP A 131 -6.53 8.51 7.00
C TRP A 131 -7.55 7.45 7.41
N ARG A 132 -8.77 7.88 7.76
CA ARG A 132 -9.88 6.97 8.09
C ARG A 132 -10.20 6.03 6.92
N ASP A 133 -10.26 6.57 5.71
CA ASP A 133 -10.54 5.78 4.51
C ASP A 133 -9.45 4.73 4.28
N PHE A 134 -8.18 5.06 4.56
CA PHE A 134 -7.06 4.13 4.37
C PHE A 134 -7.05 2.96 5.37
N ILE A 135 -7.54 3.18 6.59
CA ILE A 135 -7.47 2.18 7.67
C ILE A 135 -8.73 1.33 7.80
N GLU A 136 -9.85 1.77 7.24
CA GLU A 136 -11.16 1.14 7.43
C GLU A 136 -11.25 -0.28 6.86
N TRP A 137 -10.86 -0.49 5.60
CA TRP A 137 -10.86 -1.84 5.03
C TRP A 137 -9.83 -2.79 5.69
N PRO A 138 -8.55 -2.39 5.89
CA PRO A 138 -7.57 -3.21 6.60
C PRO A 138 -8.00 -3.64 8.00
N ALA A 139 -8.80 -2.81 8.69
CA ALA A 139 -9.35 -3.11 10.01
C ALA A 139 -10.58 -4.05 9.98
N ALA A 140 -11.30 -4.10 8.85
CA ALA A 140 -12.53 -4.87 8.70
C ALA A 140 -12.30 -6.34 8.30
N ILE A 141 -11.18 -6.64 7.64
CA ILE A 141 -10.81 -8.02 7.25
C ILE A 141 -10.35 -8.85 8.46
N SER A 142 -10.54 -10.18 8.43
CA SER A 142 -10.17 -11.05 9.56
C SER A 142 -8.67 -11.38 9.58
N ASP A 143 -8.15 -11.87 10.71
CA ASP A 143 -6.76 -12.32 10.79
C ASP A 143 -6.51 -13.56 9.91
N GLU A 144 -7.52 -14.43 9.76
CA GLU A 144 -7.47 -15.57 8.84
C GLU A 144 -7.30 -15.13 7.39
N PHE A 145 -7.96 -14.04 6.98
CA PHE A 145 -7.77 -13.47 5.64
C PHE A 145 -6.31 -13.05 5.42
N LEU A 146 -5.68 -12.41 6.41
CA LEU A 146 -4.27 -12.03 6.31
C LEU A 146 -3.35 -13.24 6.20
N VAL A 147 -3.62 -14.29 6.98
CA VAL A 147 -2.87 -15.56 6.87
C VAL A 147 -3.02 -16.15 5.46
N LEU A 148 -4.25 -16.17 4.91
CA LEU A 148 -4.50 -16.64 3.55
C LEU A 148 -3.74 -15.80 2.51
N ALA A 149 -3.82 -14.47 2.58
CA ALA A 149 -3.24 -13.58 1.59
C ALA A 149 -1.70 -13.52 1.66
N GLN A 150 -1.12 -13.39 2.85
CA GLN A 150 0.30 -13.10 3.02
C GLN A 150 1.16 -14.33 3.27
N GLN A 151 0.69 -15.26 4.11
CA GLN A 151 1.48 -16.43 4.52
C GLN A 151 1.28 -17.59 3.55
N GLN A 152 0.02 -17.91 3.25
CA GLN A 152 -0.33 -19.00 2.33
C GLN A 152 -0.37 -18.56 0.87
N LYS A 153 -0.44 -17.26 0.61
CA LYS A 153 -0.52 -16.66 -0.74
C LYS A 153 -1.64 -17.27 -1.58
N HIS A 154 -2.76 -17.54 -0.93
CA HIS A 154 -3.90 -18.18 -1.56
C HIS A 154 -4.44 -17.28 -2.70
N PRO A 155 -4.59 -17.78 -3.93
CA PRO A 155 -4.92 -16.95 -5.09
C PRO A 155 -6.13 -16.05 -4.91
N ALA A 156 -7.25 -16.59 -4.41
CA ALA A 156 -8.46 -15.81 -4.14
C ALA A 156 -8.21 -14.61 -3.20
N ALA A 157 -7.53 -14.82 -2.07
CA ALA A 157 -7.25 -13.77 -1.10
C ALA A 157 -6.29 -12.72 -1.65
N VAL A 158 -5.29 -13.15 -2.41
CA VAL A 158 -4.32 -12.28 -3.09
C VAL A 158 -5.00 -11.41 -4.15
N ILE A 159 -5.92 -11.96 -4.94
CA ILE A 159 -6.69 -11.22 -5.95
C ILE A 159 -7.56 -10.14 -5.29
N ILE A 160 -8.24 -10.45 -4.19
CA ILE A 160 -9.05 -9.48 -3.43
C ILE A 160 -8.16 -8.34 -2.91
N LEU A 161 -6.98 -8.66 -2.37
CA LEU A 161 -6.03 -7.65 -1.91
C LEU A 161 -5.57 -6.74 -3.07
N ILE A 162 -5.28 -7.30 -4.23
CA ILE A 162 -4.89 -6.54 -5.42
C ILE A 162 -6.00 -5.58 -5.86
N HIS A 163 -7.27 -5.98 -5.75
CA HIS A 163 -8.39 -5.09 -6.04
C HIS A 163 -8.45 -3.90 -5.09
N TRP A 164 -8.26 -4.15 -3.80
CA TRP A 164 -8.16 -3.06 -2.84
C TRP A 164 -6.99 -2.13 -3.15
N CYS A 165 -5.81 -2.66 -3.50
CA CYS A 165 -4.67 -1.84 -3.94
C CYS A 165 -5.00 -1.01 -5.21
N ALA A 166 -5.72 -1.58 -6.18
CA ALA A 166 -6.15 -0.87 -7.38
C ALA A 166 -7.18 0.25 -7.10
N LEU A 167 -7.99 0.12 -6.04
CA LEU A 167 -8.84 1.21 -5.57
C LEU A 167 -8.03 2.25 -4.78
N MET A 168 -7.05 1.80 -3.99
CA MET A 168 -6.14 2.68 -3.24
C MET A 168 -5.25 3.53 -4.16
N SER A 169 -4.94 3.09 -5.38
CA SER A 169 -4.19 3.91 -6.34
C SER A 169 -4.96 5.14 -6.84
N ASN A 170 -6.27 5.21 -6.59
CA ASN A 170 -7.07 6.42 -6.85
C ASN A 170 -6.91 7.49 -5.74
N ALA A 171 -6.22 7.18 -4.64
CA ALA A 171 -5.98 8.14 -3.59
C ALA A 171 -5.19 9.35 -4.11
N PRO A 172 -5.44 10.56 -3.58
CA PRO A 172 -4.57 11.70 -3.83
C PRO A 172 -3.12 11.34 -3.49
N LYS A 173 -2.17 11.81 -4.31
CA LYS A 173 -0.74 11.63 -4.05
C LYS A 173 -0.38 12.28 -2.71
N THR A 174 -0.18 11.45 -1.71
CA THR A 174 0.25 11.84 -0.38
C THR A 174 1.63 11.27 -0.13
N TRP A 175 2.50 12.04 0.51
CA TRP A 175 3.91 11.69 0.69
C TRP A 175 4.15 10.30 1.34
N PHE A 176 3.17 9.78 2.07
CA PHE A 176 3.25 8.50 2.78
C PHE A 176 2.56 7.32 2.07
N MET A 177 1.74 7.57 1.03
CA MET A 177 1.07 6.52 0.23
C MET A 177 1.47 6.53 -1.25
N ASP A 178 2.22 7.52 -1.70
CA ASP A 178 2.61 7.63 -3.10
C ASP A 178 3.41 6.40 -3.57
N GLY A 179 3.00 5.83 -4.70
CA GLY A 179 3.57 4.61 -5.27
C GLY A 179 3.35 3.32 -4.47
N TRP A 180 2.89 3.39 -3.21
CA TRP A 180 2.76 2.22 -2.34
C TRP A 180 1.74 1.21 -2.87
N ALA A 181 0.55 1.68 -3.23
CA ALA A 181 -0.54 0.78 -3.66
C ALA A 181 -0.17 -0.01 -4.91
N VAL A 182 0.54 0.64 -5.86
CA VAL A 182 1.06 -0.02 -7.07
C VAL A 182 2.13 -1.04 -6.71
N ALA A 183 3.12 -0.66 -5.88
CA ALA A 183 4.17 -1.58 -5.44
C ALA A 183 3.60 -2.80 -4.69
N ALA A 184 2.59 -2.58 -3.83
CA ALA A 184 1.88 -3.61 -3.10
C ALA A 184 1.17 -4.59 -4.04
N ALA A 185 0.45 -4.06 -5.02
CA ALA A 185 -0.22 -4.88 -6.01
C ALA A 185 0.78 -5.65 -6.89
N SER A 186 1.86 -5.03 -7.36
CA SER A 186 2.88 -5.71 -8.17
C SER A 186 3.53 -6.87 -7.41
N GLN A 187 3.83 -6.68 -6.12
CA GLN A 187 4.35 -7.77 -5.29
C GLN A 187 3.32 -8.87 -5.09
N ALA A 188 2.07 -8.53 -4.80
CA ALA A 188 0.98 -9.51 -4.66
C ALA A 188 0.75 -10.30 -5.96
N MET A 189 0.79 -9.63 -7.12
CA MET A 189 0.70 -10.27 -8.44
C MET A 189 1.83 -11.26 -8.69
N SER A 190 3.04 -10.99 -8.17
CA SER A 190 4.18 -11.90 -8.31
C SER A 190 3.97 -13.26 -7.64
N TRP A 191 3.02 -13.35 -6.69
CA TRP A 191 2.68 -14.59 -5.99
C TRP A 191 1.65 -15.44 -6.71
N LEU A 192 0.97 -14.88 -7.70
CA LEU A 192 0.00 -15.58 -8.53
C LEU A 192 0.69 -16.26 -9.70
N ASP A 193 0.29 -17.50 -9.98
CA ASP A 193 0.63 -18.19 -11.23
C ASP A 193 -0.07 -17.53 -12.42
N GLU A 194 0.44 -17.79 -13.63
CA GLU A 194 -0.04 -17.15 -14.86
C GLU A 194 -1.53 -17.40 -15.13
N SER A 195 -2.06 -18.58 -14.78
CA SER A 195 -3.48 -18.91 -14.91
C SER A 195 -4.38 -17.96 -14.11
N TRP A 196 -3.95 -17.55 -12.91
CA TRP A 196 -4.69 -16.62 -12.06
C TRP A 196 -4.55 -15.19 -12.54
N ARG A 197 -3.40 -14.81 -13.10
CA ARG A 197 -3.18 -13.47 -13.67
C ARG A 197 -4.04 -13.18 -14.90
N GLN A 198 -4.49 -14.23 -15.59
CA GLN A 198 -5.40 -14.15 -16.73
C GLN A 198 -6.87 -14.35 -16.36
N SER A 199 -7.18 -14.59 -15.07
CA SER A 199 -8.56 -14.76 -14.62
C SER A 199 -9.39 -13.48 -14.85
N PRO A 200 -10.71 -13.59 -15.10
CA PRO A 200 -11.58 -12.44 -15.33
C PRO A 200 -11.54 -11.39 -14.22
N GLY A 201 -11.39 -11.81 -12.96
CA GLY A 201 -11.22 -10.91 -11.81
C GLY A 201 -9.95 -10.05 -11.91
N MET A 202 -8.86 -10.57 -12.46
CA MET A 202 -7.58 -9.84 -12.51
C MET A 202 -7.47 -8.82 -13.64
N VAL A 203 -8.24 -8.99 -14.72
CA VAL A 203 -8.15 -8.13 -15.92
C VAL A 203 -8.38 -6.65 -15.58
N TRP A 204 -9.43 -6.37 -14.79
CA TRP A 204 -9.74 -5.01 -14.37
C TRP A 204 -8.64 -4.41 -13.48
N ALA A 205 -8.20 -5.14 -12.46
CA ALA A 205 -7.24 -4.62 -11.48
C ALA A 205 -5.88 -4.30 -12.14
N ARG A 206 -5.44 -5.13 -13.09
CA ARG A 206 -4.23 -4.88 -13.89
C ARG A 206 -4.36 -3.63 -14.77
N GLY A 207 -5.48 -3.52 -15.49
CA GLY A 207 -5.76 -2.35 -16.33
C GLY A 207 -5.75 -1.05 -15.53
N LYS A 208 -6.26 -1.08 -14.28
CA LYS A 208 -6.28 0.09 -13.39
C LYS A 208 -4.90 0.47 -12.84
N LEU A 209 -4.05 -0.51 -12.58
CA LEU A 209 -2.70 -0.31 -12.04
C LEU A 209 -1.66 0.04 -13.11
N MET A 210 -1.99 -0.06 -14.40
CA MET A 210 -1.07 0.11 -15.53
C MET A 210 0.18 -0.80 -15.43
N VAL A 211 -0.02 -2.06 -14.99
CA VAL A 211 1.01 -3.11 -14.86
C VAL A 211 0.63 -4.37 -15.66
#